data_AF-A0A7W0SNV0-F1
#
_entry.id   AF-A0A7W0SNV0-F1
#
_cell.length_a   1.000
_cell.length_b   1.000
_cell.length_c   1.000
_cell.angle_alpha   90.00
_cell.angle_beta   90.00
_cell.angle_gamma   90.00
#
_symmetry.space_group_name_H-M   'P 1'
#
loop_
_entity.id
_entity.type
_entity.pdbx_description
1 polymer ?
#
loop_
_entity_poly.entity_id
_entity_poly.type
_entity_poly.pdbx_seq_one_letter_code
_entity_poly.pdbx_strand_id
1 'polypeptide(L)'
;LEVASGNDAIASHSEIRKTAKLMGQFLPGTDFVTSGYSVMPRRDNTFGGGNFAADDLDEWLTVQRDWQVDAGIEPVSEEEILRVRERAAHAVQAVFQQLDLPPVSNEEVAAAATGYDSSDMPDRDRAADVEAADELLARCVSGLDIALALDERGFGEVAEAVLSMQRQRVSADYLQTSSVIDAEGLVHSAVNDPNLYSGPGTGYRLEGARWELLQSLPNVVDPAELLGEDAEGEPVVVERGEAMKGDDSTEVVVAVGPAFASAIRKTINDLSHKAVLESICDGVRDGGGVPRVVRVRRVADVAFIAHDGARLSGSGIALGIQSKGTAVIHRADLEPLDNLELFGMSPLYTLESYRAMGRNAAGYALGQRVGPVPTALDNFARAKLIVRTTLLHARETQAVQPGAVAVELELAVPVSSI
;
A
#
# COMPACT_ATOMS: atom_id res chain seq x y z
N LEU A 1 -36.08 14.84 1.86
CA LEU A 1 -35.49 15.58 0.74
C LEU A 1 -34.24 14.84 0.36
N GLU A 2 -33.93 14.79 -0.93
CA GLU A 2 -32.60 14.40 -1.40
C GLU A 2 -31.55 15.36 -0.80
N VAL A 3 -30.39 14.82 -0.46
CA VAL A 3 -29.27 15.56 0.11
C VAL A 3 -28.00 15.31 -0.71
N ALA A 4 -27.71 16.24 -1.62
CA ALA A 4 -26.39 16.41 -2.20
C ALA A 4 -25.50 17.18 -1.22
N SER A 5 -24.63 16.46 -0.50
CA SER A 5 -24.20 16.85 0.85
C SER A 5 -22.98 17.77 0.94
N GLY A 6 -22.75 18.60 -0.08
CA GLY A 6 -21.59 19.51 -0.15
C GLY A 6 -20.30 18.73 -0.40
N ASN A 7 -19.25 19.02 0.37
CA ASN A 7 -17.90 18.42 0.19
C ASN A 7 -17.30 18.68 -1.20
N ASP A 8 -17.82 19.70 -1.88
CA ASP A 8 -17.55 20.15 -3.23
C ASP A 8 -16.69 21.41 -3.30
N ALA A 9 -16.43 22.06 -2.16
CA ALA A 9 -15.57 23.22 -2.03
C ALA A 9 -14.54 23.05 -0.90
N ILE A 10 -13.35 23.64 -1.08
CA ILE A 10 -12.26 23.60 -0.11
C ILE A 10 -12.73 24.10 1.27
N ALA A 11 -12.72 23.21 2.26
CA ALA A 11 -13.05 23.58 3.64
C ALA A 11 -11.84 24.02 4.48
N SER A 12 -10.63 23.59 4.10
CA SER A 12 -9.39 23.93 4.82
C SER A 12 -8.14 23.60 4.01
N HIS A 13 -7.05 24.35 4.27
CA HIS A 13 -5.69 24.00 3.85
C HIS A 13 -5.10 22.78 4.61
N SER A 14 -5.75 22.33 5.69
CA SER A 14 -5.30 21.19 6.48
C SER A 14 -6.00 19.92 5.99
N GLU A 15 -5.21 18.94 5.57
CA GLU A 15 -5.67 17.61 5.17
C GLU A 15 -6.47 16.91 6.28
N ILE A 16 -6.01 17.02 7.52
CA ILE A 16 -6.72 16.48 8.69
C ILE A 16 -8.10 17.16 8.82
N ARG A 17 -8.16 18.48 8.71
CA ARG A 17 -9.41 19.23 8.94
C ARG A 17 -10.42 19.03 7.80
N LYS A 18 -9.96 19.02 6.54
CA LYS A 18 -10.84 18.78 5.37
C LYS A 18 -11.43 17.36 5.42
N THR A 19 -10.61 16.37 5.83
CA THR A 19 -11.03 14.97 5.99
C THR A 19 -11.99 14.81 7.17
N ALA A 20 -11.70 15.41 8.32
CA ALA A 20 -12.59 15.35 9.47
C ALA A 20 -13.99 15.94 9.19
N LYS A 21 -14.08 16.98 8.35
CA LYS A 21 -15.36 17.50 7.85
C LYS A 21 -16.08 16.46 6.99
N LEU A 22 -15.39 15.88 6.00
CA LEU A 22 -15.93 14.87 5.10
C LEU A 22 -16.55 13.69 5.86
N MET A 23 -15.89 13.23 6.94
CA MET A 23 -16.32 12.04 7.70
C MET A 23 -17.76 12.12 8.21
N GLY A 24 -18.31 13.33 8.41
CA GLY A 24 -19.71 13.50 8.81
C GLY A 24 -20.74 13.10 7.76
N GLN A 25 -20.35 13.00 6.49
CA GLN A 25 -21.20 12.54 5.38
C GLN A 25 -20.70 11.21 4.80
N PHE A 26 -19.38 11.01 4.76
CA PHE A 26 -18.75 9.80 4.23
C PHE A 26 -19.15 8.55 5.03
N LEU A 27 -19.00 8.56 6.36
CA LEU A 27 -19.27 7.39 7.19
C LEU A 27 -20.75 6.95 7.20
N PRO A 28 -21.74 7.84 7.38
CA PRO A 28 -23.15 7.43 7.36
C PRO A 28 -23.72 7.21 5.95
N GLY A 29 -23.08 7.77 4.93
CA GLY A 29 -23.65 7.89 3.59
C GLY A 29 -24.75 8.97 3.49
N THR A 30 -24.87 9.56 2.31
CA THR A 30 -25.95 10.47 1.90
C THR A 30 -26.31 10.15 0.44
N ASP A 31 -27.39 10.74 -0.10
CA ASP A 31 -27.77 10.50 -1.51
C ASP A 31 -26.61 10.83 -2.47
N PHE A 32 -25.90 11.94 -2.20
CA PHE A 32 -24.59 12.20 -2.78
C PHE A 32 -23.60 12.64 -1.69
N VAL A 33 -22.66 11.74 -1.34
CA VAL A 33 -21.60 11.97 -0.32
C VAL A 33 -20.79 13.23 -0.62
N THR A 34 -20.57 13.49 -1.90
CA THR A 34 -20.09 14.77 -2.41
C THR A 34 -21.04 15.27 -3.49
N SER A 35 -21.42 16.54 -3.45
CA SER A 35 -22.18 17.20 -4.53
C SER A 35 -21.27 17.73 -5.65
N GLY A 36 -19.99 17.35 -5.66
CA GLY A 36 -19.00 17.86 -6.59
C GLY A 36 -17.58 17.42 -6.27
N TYR A 37 -17.35 16.10 -6.18
CA TYR A 37 -15.98 15.58 -6.18
C TYR A 37 -15.27 16.08 -7.45
N SER A 38 -14.12 16.72 -7.31
CA SER A 38 -13.40 17.24 -8.46
C SER A 38 -12.63 16.11 -9.15
N VAL A 39 -13.11 15.63 -10.29
CA VAL A 39 -12.37 14.64 -11.12
C VAL A 39 -11.18 15.24 -11.88
N MET A 40 -10.97 16.54 -11.71
CA MET A 40 -9.84 17.32 -12.24
C MET A 40 -9.00 17.89 -11.10
N PRO A 41 -7.72 18.22 -11.33
CA PRO A 41 -6.90 18.90 -10.35
C PRO A 41 -7.49 20.28 -9.98
N ARG A 42 -7.15 20.76 -8.78
CA ARG A 42 -7.75 21.97 -8.21
C ARG A 42 -7.62 23.20 -9.10
N ARG A 43 -6.54 23.29 -9.89
CA ARG A 43 -6.28 24.38 -10.81
C ARG A 43 -7.36 24.53 -11.89
N ASP A 44 -7.91 23.42 -12.36
CA ASP A 44 -8.90 23.41 -13.44
C ASP A 44 -10.33 23.48 -12.93
N ASN A 45 -10.54 23.28 -11.63
CA ASN A 45 -11.85 23.36 -11.03
C ASN A 45 -12.34 24.82 -11.01
N THR A 46 -13.31 25.11 -11.87
CA THR A 46 -13.89 26.45 -12.04
C THR A 46 -14.79 26.91 -10.89
N PHE A 47 -15.01 26.07 -9.87
CA PHE A 47 -15.75 26.38 -8.65
C PHE A 47 -14.83 26.74 -7.47
N GLY A 48 -13.53 26.96 -7.72
CA GLY A 48 -12.57 27.34 -6.69
C GLY A 48 -11.90 26.17 -5.97
N GLY A 49 -11.96 24.98 -6.56
CA GLY A 49 -11.34 23.75 -6.05
C GLY A 49 -12.29 22.90 -5.21
N GLY A 50 -12.30 21.59 -5.51
CA GLY A 50 -13.00 20.59 -4.71
C GLY A 50 -12.40 20.44 -3.31
N ASN A 51 -13.22 20.02 -2.33
CA ASN A 51 -12.69 19.58 -1.03
C ASN A 51 -11.77 18.36 -1.19
N PHE A 52 -12.09 17.52 -2.19
CA PHE A 52 -11.30 16.42 -2.73
C PHE A 52 -11.22 16.57 -4.25
N ALA A 53 -10.09 16.18 -4.84
CA ALA A 53 -9.78 16.35 -6.25
C ALA A 53 -9.14 15.09 -6.87
N ALA A 54 -8.72 15.17 -8.13
CA ALA A 54 -8.08 14.06 -8.85
C ALA A 54 -6.89 13.44 -8.06
N ASP A 55 -6.09 14.27 -7.38
CA ASP A 55 -4.95 13.83 -6.55
C ASP A 55 -5.35 13.01 -5.33
N ASP A 56 -6.59 13.18 -4.87
CA ASP A 56 -7.10 12.53 -3.67
C ASP A 56 -7.80 11.18 -3.98
N LEU A 57 -7.84 10.74 -5.26
CA LEU A 57 -8.61 9.55 -5.68
C LEU A 57 -8.08 8.25 -5.04
N ASP A 58 -6.78 8.03 -5.02
CA ASP A 58 -6.17 6.85 -4.40
C ASP A 58 -6.44 6.80 -2.89
N GLU A 59 -6.42 7.97 -2.24
CA GLU A 59 -6.75 8.10 -0.82
C GLU A 59 -8.23 7.83 -0.58
N TRP A 60 -9.11 8.35 -1.43
CA TRP A 60 -10.56 8.10 -1.36
C TRP A 60 -10.89 6.61 -1.48
N LEU A 61 -10.31 5.93 -2.48
CA LEU A 61 -10.45 4.49 -2.67
C LEU A 61 -9.91 3.71 -1.48
N THR A 62 -8.76 4.11 -0.94
CA THR A 62 -8.16 3.47 0.23
C THR A 62 -9.03 3.63 1.48
N VAL A 63 -9.57 4.82 1.73
CA VAL A 63 -10.42 5.10 2.89
C VAL A 63 -11.76 4.37 2.80
N GLN A 64 -12.35 4.22 1.61
CA GLN A 64 -13.53 3.37 1.39
C GLN A 64 -13.27 1.92 1.82
N ARG A 65 -12.12 1.37 1.40
CA ARG A 65 -11.70 0.02 1.80
C ARG A 65 -11.45 -0.08 3.31
N ASP A 66 -10.70 0.85 3.88
CA ASP A 66 -10.28 0.77 5.29
C ASP A 66 -11.46 0.87 6.27
N TRP A 67 -12.51 1.63 5.92
CA TRP A 67 -13.73 1.76 6.73
C TRP A 67 -14.86 0.81 6.33
N GLN A 68 -14.70 0.05 5.23
CA GLN A 68 -15.79 -0.71 4.60
C GLN A 68 -17.01 0.19 4.34
N VAL A 69 -16.78 1.31 3.66
CA VAL A 69 -17.79 2.31 3.31
C VAL A 69 -17.84 2.48 1.80
N ASP A 70 -19.05 2.49 1.23
CA ASP A 70 -19.26 2.83 -0.17
C ASP A 70 -19.54 4.33 -0.29
N ALA A 71 -18.63 5.05 -0.91
CA ALA A 71 -18.73 6.47 -1.15
C ALA A 71 -18.75 6.79 -2.66
N GLY A 72 -19.17 5.81 -3.48
CA GLY A 72 -19.60 6.03 -4.86
C GLY A 72 -18.49 6.14 -5.91
N ILE A 73 -17.21 5.97 -5.54
CA ILE A 73 -16.09 5.95 -6.50
C ILE A 73 -15.43 4.58 -6.45
N GLU A 74 -15.19 3.99 -7.61
CA GLU A 74 -14.62 2.65 -7.75
C GLU A 74 -13.23 2.67 -8.41
N PRO A 75 -12.38 1.66 -8.13
CA PRO A 75 -11.09 1.55 -8.77
C PRO A 75 -11.25 1.22 -10.26
N VAL A 76 -10.49 1.92 -11.10
CA VAL A 76 -10.44 1.70 -12.56
C VAL A 76 -8.98 1.60 -12.99
N SER A 77 -8.66 0.75 -13.96
CA SER A 77 -7.30 0.65 -14.49
C SER A 77 -6.95 1.87 -15.34
N GLU A 78 -5.65 2.20 -15.39
CA GLU A 78 -5.15 3.26 -16.26
C GLU A 78 -5.49 2.99 -17.74
N GLU A 79 -5.36 1.74 -18.19
CA GLU A 79 -5.73 1.34 -19.56
C GLU A 79 -7.19 1.67 -19.89
N GLU A 80 -8.11 1.39 -18.97
CA GLU A 80 -9.53 1.67 -19.15
C GLU A 80 -9.81 3.18 -19.14
N ILE A 81 -9.16 3.94 -18.24
CA ILE A 81 -9.26 5.40 -18.18
C ILE A 81 -8.81 6.02 -19.51
N LEU A 82 -7.64 5.61 -20.03
CA LEU A 82 -7.11 6.11 -21.29
C LEU A 82 -8.05 5.79 -22.46
N ARG A 83 -8.55 4.55 -22.52
CA ARG A 83 -9.48 4.10 -23.55
C ARG A 83 -10.78 4.92 -23.56
N VAL A 84 -11.38 5.15 -22.38
CA VAL A 84 -12.62 5.92 -22.25
C VAL A 84 -12.39 7.39 -22.61
N ARG A 85 -11.27 7.99 -22.19
CA ARG A 85 -10.94 9.39 -22.50
C ARG A 85 -10.68 9.60 -23.99
N GLU A 86 -9.91 8.72 -24.63
CA GLU A 86 -9.67 8.78 -26.08
C GLU A 86 -10.97 8.64 -26.87
N ARG A 87 -11.82 7.66 -26.50
CA ARG A 87 -13.14 7.48 -27.10
C ARG A 87 -14.02 8.72 -26.94
N ALA A 88 -14.04 9.33 -25.76
CA ALA A 88 -14.81 10.54 -25.49
C ALA A 88 -14.31 11.73 -26.31
N ALA A 89 -12.98 11.93 -26.40
CA ALA A 89 -12.38 13.00 -27.19
C ALA A 89 -12.70 12.86 -28.68
N HIS A 90 -12.64 11.64 -29.23
CA HIS A 90 -13.07 11.37 -30.60
C HIS A 90 -14.57 11.58 -30.83
N ALA A 91 -15.43 11.24 -29.86
CA ALA A 91 -16.87 11.50 -29.94
C ALA A 91 -17.16 13.01 -29.99
N VAL A 92 -16.48 13.80 -29.15
CA VAL A 92 -16.57 15.27 -29.17
C VAL A 92 -16.08 15.83 -30.51
N GLN A 93 -14.93 15.37 -31.01
CA GLN A 93 -14.40 15.76 -32.32
C GLN A 93 -15.41 15.50 -33.45
N ALA A 94 -16.05 14.32 -33.44
CA ALA A 94 -17.05 13.94 -34.42
C ALA A 94 -18.29 14.85 -34.39
N VAL A 95 -18.79 15.18 -33.20
CA VAL A 95 -19.92 16.10 -33.03
C VAL A 95 -19.56 17.50 -33.52
N PHE A 96 -18.39 18.02 -33.16
CA PHE A 96 -17.93 19.33 -33.59
C PHE A 96 -17.84 19.41 -35.11
N GLN A 97 -17.29 18.37 -35.75
CA GLN A 97 -17.21 18.31 -37.20
C GLN A 97 -18.59 18.20 -37.88
N GLN A 98 -19.53 17.46 -37.29
CA GLN A 98 -20.85 17.27 -37.89
C GLN A 98 -21.76 18.49 -37.77
N LEU A 99 -21.54 19.32 -36.74
CA LEU A 99 -22.35 20.51 -36.50
C LEU A 99 -21.72 21.80 -37.03
N ASP A 100 -20.61 21.68 -37.77
CA ASP A 100 -19.80 22.77 -38.32
C ASP A 100 -19.27 23.74 -37.22
N LEU A 101 -18.83 23.18 -36.09
CA LEU A 101 -18.18 23.92 -35.00
C LEU A 101 -16.67 24.06 -35.25
N PRO A 102 -15.98 25.00 -34.56
CA PRO A 102 -14.53 25.17 -34.68
C PRO A 102 -13.79 23.84 -34.44
N PRO A 103 -12.93 23.39 -35.35
CA PRO A 103 -12.45 22.01 -35.39
C PRO A 103 -11.73 21.60 -34.10
N VAL A 104 -11.93 20.35 -33.69
CA VAL A 104 -11.10 19.68 -32.67
C VAL A 104 -10.04 18.87 -33.39
N SER A 105 -8.78 19.23 -33.22
CA SER A 105 -7.64 18.60 -33.88
C SER A 105 -7.31 17.21 -33.29
N ASN A 106 -6.56 16.40 -34.03
CA ASN A 106 -6.04 15.13 -33.51
C ASN A 106 -5.03 15.35 -32.36
N GLU A 107 -4.37 16.50 -32.33
CA GLU A 107 -3.48 16.89 -31.23
C GLU A 107 -4.27 17.13 -29.95
N GLU A 108 -5.40 17.83 -30.03
CA GLU A 108 -6.31 18.01 -28.90
C GLU A 108 -6.92 16.68 -28.42
N VAL A 109 -7.24 15.76 -29.34
CA VAL A 109 -7.73 14.43 -28.97
C VAL A 109 -6.66 13.64 -28.20
N ALA A 110 -5.43 13.62 -28.71
CA ALA A 110 -4.31 12.94 -28.05
C ALA A 110 -4.01 13.57 -26.68
N ALA A 111 -4.01 14.90 -26.58
CA ALA A 111 -3.83 15.62 -25.32
C ALA A 111 -4.96 15.35 -24.32
N ALA A 112 -6.22 15.31 -24.78
CA ALA A 112 -7.34 14.98 -23.91
C ALA A 112 -7.29 13.54 -23.41
N ALA A 113 -6.76 12.60 -24.20
CA ALA A 113 -6.66 11.20 -23.79
C ALA A 113 -5.73 11.02 -22.58
N THR A 114 -4.58 11.68 -22.56
CA THR A 114 -3.52 11.44 -21.55
C THR A 114 -3.24 12.62 -20.61
N GLY A 115 -3.72 13.82 -20.95
CA GLY A 115 -3.46 15.05 -20.21
C GLY A 115 -4.06 15.03 -18.81
N TYR A 116 -3.29 15.53 -17.85
CA TYR A 116 -3.65 15.60 -16.45
C TYR A 116 -4.45 16.87 -16.13
N ASP A 117 -4.03 18.01 -16.70
CA ASP A 117 -4.71 19.30 -16.52
C ASP A 117 -4.82 20.09 -17.84
N SER A 118 -5.45 21.26 -17.78
CA SER A 118 -5.67 22.14 -18.93
C SER A 118 -4.39 22.70 -19.53
N SER A 119 -3.23 22.60 -18.85
CA SER A 119 -1.94 23.00 -19.42
C SER A 119 -1.30 21.95 -20.31
N ASP A 120 -1.80 20.71 -20.29
CA ASP A 120 -1.45 19.69 -21.28
C ASP A 120 -2.26 19.85 -22.59
N MET A 121 -3.31 20.68 -22.60
CA MET A 121 -4.17 20.89 -23.75
C MET A 121 -3.66 22.01 -24.67
N PRO A 122 -3.73 21.85 -26.00
CA PRO A 122 -3.48 22.95 -26.94
C PRO A 122 -4.44 24.12 -26.72
N ASP A 123 -3.94 25.35 -26.92
CA ASP A 123 -4.79 26.54 -26.88
C ASP A 123 -5.79 26.53 -28.05
N ARG A 124 -7.06 26.76 -27.71
CA ARG A 124 -8.14 26.99 -28.70
C ARG A 124 -8.41 28.47 -28.91
N ASP A 125 -8.94 28.82 -30.08
CA ASP A 125 -9.50 30.15 -30.32
C ASP A 125 -10.82 30.31 -29.56
N ARG A 126 -10.71 30.82 -28.34
CA ARG A 126 -11.85 31.02 -27.43
C ARG A 126 -12.90 31.98 -27.99
N ALA A 127 -12.50 32.94 -28.83
CA ALA A 127 -13.46 33.86 -29.44
C ALA A 127 -14.32 33.13 -30.47
N ALA A 128 -13.68 32.34 -31.34
CA ALA A 128 -14.38 31.51 -32.32
C ALA A 128 -15.29 30.47 -31.65
N ASP A 129 -14.84 29.84 -30.55
CA ASP A 129 -15.68 28.89 -29.79
C ASP A 129 -16.92 29.57 -29.17
N VAL A 130 -16.79 30.79 -28.65
CA VAL A 130 -17.93 31.53 -28.09
C VAL A 130 -18.92 31.96 -29.19
N GLU A 131 -18.42 32.46 -30.32
CA GLU A 131 -19.27 32.81 -31.47
C GLU A 131 -20.04 31.60 -31.99
N ALA A 132 -19.37 30.45 -32.15
CA ALA A 132 -20.00 29.22 -32.58
C ALA A 132 -21.02 28.68 -31.57
N ALA A 133 -20.77 28.84 -30.27
CA ALA A 133 -21.72 28.46 -29.23
C ALA A 133 -23.01 29.31 -29.29
N ASP A 134 -22.88 30.62 -29.52
CA ASP A 134 -24.04 31.51 -29.72
C ASP A 134 -24.85 31.13 -30.97
N GLU A 135 -24.17 30.79 -32.08
CA GLU A 135 -24.83 30.32 -33.30
C GLU A 135 -25.55 28.98 -33.11
N LEU A 136 -24.93 28.04 -32.38
CA LEU A 136 -25.53 26.74 -32.06
C LEU A 136 -26.82 26.90 -31.25
N LEU A 137 -26.83 27.82 -30.28
CA LEU A 137 -28.02 28.17 -29.51
C LEU A 137 -29.08 28.84 -30.39
N ALA A 138 -28.69 29.75 -31.29
CA ALA A 138 -29.60 30.42 -32.22
C ALA A 138 -30.25 29.44 -33.22
N ARG A 139 -29.55 28.38 -33.60
CA ARG A 139 -30.04 27.26 -34.41
C ARG A 139 -30.95 26.30 -33.63
N CYS A 140 -31.08 26.47 -32.31
CA CYS A 140 -31.83 25.59 -31.42
C CYS A 140 -31.38 24.12 -31.51
N VAL A 141 -30.07 23.88 -31.68
CA VAL A 141 -29.52 22.51 -31.68
C VAL A 141 -29.84 21.84 -30.36
N SER A 142 -30.44 20.66 -30.43
CA SER A 142 -30.95 19.90 -29.29
C SER A 142 -30.11 18.66 -29.00
N GLY A 143 -30.38 18.00 -27.88
CA GLY A 143 -29.75 16.70 -27.57
C GLY A 143 -30.04 15.61 -28.61
N LEU A 144 -31.15 15.71 -29.36
CA LEU A 144 -31.44 14.81 -30.47
C LEU A 144 -30.49 15.04 -31.65
N ASP A 145 -30.18 16.29 -31.98
CA ASP A 145 -29.23 16.63 -33.04
C ASP A 145 -27.82 16.15 -32.69
N ILE A 146 -27.42 16.24 -31.41
CA ILE A 146 -26.16 15.65 -30.92
C ILE A 146 -26.15 14.13 -31.08
N ALA A 147 -27.24 13.44 -30.71
CA ALA A 147 -27.34 11.99 -30.84
C ALA A 147 -27.26 11.55 -32.31
N LEU A 148 -27.98 12.22 -33.21
CA LEU A 148 -27.92 11.96 -34.65
C LEU A 148 -26.50 12.21 -35.21
N ALA A 149 -25.85 13.29 -34.79
CA ALA A 149 -24.48 13.59 -35.20
C ALA A 149 -23.49 12.49 -34.77
N LEU A 150 -23.64 11.95 -33.56
CA LEU A 150 -22.85 10.82 -33.07
C LEU A 150 -23.10 9.56 -33.88
N ASP A 151 -24.37 9.23 -34.15
CA ASP A 151 -24.76 8.02 -34.90
C ASP A 151 -24.21 8.04 -36.34
N GLU A 152 -24.38 9.17 -37.05
CA GLU A 152 -23.85 9.38 -38.41
C GLU A 152 -22.32 9.25 -38.49
N ARG A 153 -21.62 9.46 -37.37
CA ARG A 153 -20.17 9.37 -37.25
C ARG A 153 -19.69 8.04 -36.66
N GLY A 154 -20.58 7.07 -36.44
CA GLY A 154 -20.24 5.73 -35.98
C GLY A 154 -20.14 5.58 -34.46
N PHE A 155 -20.61 6.56 -33.68
CA PHE A 155 -20.67 6.51 -32.22
C PHE A 155 -22.05 6.06 -31.72
N GLY A 156 -22.65 5.04 -32.36
CA GLY A 156 -24.04 4.62 -32.11
C GLY A 156 -24.37 4.32 -30.64
N GLU A 157 -23.45 3.71 -29.88
CA GLU A 157 -23.65 3.48 -28.44
C GLU A 157 -23.73 4.78 -27.64
N VAL A 158 -22.88 5.78 -27.97
CA VAL A 158 -22.90 7.09 -27.30
C VAL A 158 -24.14 7.88 -27.74
N ALA A 159 -24.53 7.77 -29.01
CA ALA A 159 -25.76 8.35 -29.54
C ALA A 159 -27.00 7.84 -28.79
N GLU A 160 -27.11 6.51 -28.61
CA GLU A 160 -28.21 5.90 -27.86
C GLU A 160 -28.20 6.33 -26.39
N ALA A 161 -27.02 6.44 -25.76
CA ALA A 161 -26.91 6.94 -24.38
C ALA A 161 -27.42 8.40 -24.25
N VAL A 162 -27.01 9.29 -25.16
CA VAL A 162 -27.49 10.69 -25.20
C VAL A 162 -28.99 10.75 -25.43
N LEU A 163 -29.52 9.94 -26.37
CA LEU A 163 -30.95 9.86 -26.65
C LEU A 163 -31.74 9.30 -25.46
N SER A 164 -31.21 8.28 -24.79
CA SER A 164 -31.79 7.69 -23.57
C SER A 164 -31.96 8.74 -22.48
N MET A 165 -30.95 9.60 -22.27
CA MET A 165 -31.06 10.73 -21.33
C MET A 165 -32.14 11.74 -21.73
N GLN A 166 -32.42 11.94 -23.02
CA GLN A 166 -33.57 12.75 -23.45
C GLN A 166 -34.91 12.06 -23.13
N ARG A 167 -34.98 10.73 -23.28
CA ARG A 167 -36.20 9.95 -23.00
C ARG A 167 -36.60 10.01 -21.52
N GLN A 168 -35.66 10.19 -20.60
CA GLN A 168 -35.94 10.39 -19.18
C GLN A 168 -36.82 11.63 -18.91
N ARG A 169 -36.77 12.64 -19.78
CA ARG A 169 -37.64 13.82 -19.68
C ARG A 169 -39.09 13.54 -20.06
N VAL A 170 -39.34 12.44 -20.79
CA VAL A 170 -40.68 11.99 -21.18
C VAL A 170 -41.30 11.13 -20.09
N SER A 171 -40.54 10.17 -19.52
CA SER A 171 -41.02 9.36 -18.39
C SER A 171 -41.13 10.19 -17.11
N ALA A 172 -40.22 11.14 -16.93
CA ALA A 172 -40.10 11.99 -15.75
C ALA A 172 -39.89 11.22 -14.44
N ASP A 173 -39.50 9.93 -14.52
CA ASP A 173 -39.23 9.10 -13.34
C ASP A 173 -38.09 9.67 -12.49
N TYR A 174 -37.06 10.22 -13.14
CA TYR A 174 -35.93 10.87 -12.48
C TYR A 174 -36.28 12.16 -11.70
N LEU A 175 -37.54 12.63 -11.75
CA LEU A 175 -38.01 13.74 -10.91
C LEU A 175 -38.35 13.29 -9.47
N GLN A 176 -38.32 11.98 -9.20
CA GLN A 176 -38.49 11.45 -7.85
C GLN A 176 -37.29 11.78 -6.96
N THR A 177 -37.49 11.71 -5.65
CA THR A 177 -36.45 12.04 -4.66
C THR A 177 -35.25 11.10 -4.78
N SER A 178 -34.04 11.64 -4.83
CA SER A 178 -32.77 10.88 -4.83
C SER A 178 -32.56 10.04 -6.09
N SER A 179 -32.94 10.56 -7.25
CA SER A 179 -32.93 9.79 -8.49
C SER A 179 -31.55 9.76 -9.15
N VAL A 180 -31.06 8.57 -9.45
CA VAL A 180 -29.91 8.29 -10.33
C VAL A 180 -30.34 7.33 -11.45
N ILE A 181 -29.59 7.28 -12.54
CA ILE A 181 -29.90 6.45 -13.71
C ILE A 181 -28.75 5.47 -13.90
N ASP A 182 -29.06 4.17 -13.99
CA ASP A 182 -28.06 3.14 -14.27
C ASP A 182 -27.70 3.01 -15.76
N ALA A 183 -26.79 2.10 -16.08
CA ALA A 183 -26.30 1.89 -17.44
C ALA A 183 -27.40 1.41 -18.41
N GLU A 184 -28.42 0.73 -17.90
CA GLU A 184 -29.58 0.26 -18.66
C GLU A 184 -30.66 1.35 -18.82
N GLY A 185 -30.48 2.51 -18.20
CA GLY A 185 -31.42 3.63 -18.24
C GLY A 185 -32.57 3.52 -17.23
N LEU A 186 -32.49 2.61 -16.26
CA LEU A 186 -33.45 2.48 -15.18
C LEU A 186 -33.15 3.54 -14.11
N VAL A 187 -34.22 4.20 -13.63
CA VAL A 187 -34.13 5.17 -12.55
C VAL A 187 -34.16 4.43 -11.21
N HIS A 188 -33.15 4.66 -10.38
CA HIS A 188 -33.11 4.29 -8.96
C HIS A 188 -33.34 5.55 -8.13
N SER A 189 -34.30 5.52 -7.22
CA SER A 189 -34.72 6.66 -6.41
C SER A 189 -35.18 6.20 -5.03
N ALA A 190 -35.41 7.13 -4.11
CA ALA A 190 -35.97 6.82 -2.80
C ALA A 190 -37.39 6.18 -2.85
N VAL A 191 -38.04 6.14 -4.03
CA VAL A 191 -39.33 5.49 -4.24
C VAL A 191 -39.17 3.97 -4.44
N ASN A 192 -38.25 3.54 -5.31
CA ASN A 192 -38.05 2.13 -5.65
C ASN A 192 -36.82 1.49 -5.00
N ASP A 193 -35.91 2.29 -4.45
CA ASP A 193 -34.79 1.89 -3.60
C ASP A 193 -34.82 2.68 -2.27
N PRO A 194 -35.83 2.45 -1.42
CA PRO A 194 -35.95 3.18 -0.16
C PRO A 194 -34.86 2.75 0.83
N ASN A 195 -34.31 3.71 1.57
CA ASN A 195 -33.46 3.38 2.73
C ASN A 195 -34.31 2.73 3.84
N LEU A 196 -34.05 1.45 4.12
CA LEU A 196 -34.75 0.65 5.12
C LEU A 196 -33.94 0.43 6.41
N TYR A 197 -33.05 1.35 6.76
CA TYR A 197 -32.27 1.27 7.99
C TYR A 197 -33.16 1.31 9.24
N SER A 198 -33.03 0.29 10.09
CA SER A 198 -33.71 0.15 11.38
C SER A 198 -32.76 -0.30 12.52
N GLY A 199 -31.44 -0.20 12.28
CA GLY A 199 -30.40 -0.59 13.23
C GLY A 199 -29.36 -1.54 12.60
N PRO A 200 -28.38 -1.99 13.41
CA PRO A 200 -27.34 -2.91 12.94
C PRO A 200 -27.95 -4.16 12.29
N GLY A 201 -27.47 -4.54 11.11
CA GLY A 201 -28.05 -5.69 10.38
C GLY A 201 -28.99 -5.31 9.25
N THR A 202 -29.41 -4.05 9.14
CA THR A 202 -30.47 -3.61 8.22
C THR A 202 -30.02 -2.41 7.37
N GLY A 203 -30.77 -2.08 6.32
CA GLY A 203 -30.44 -1.00 5.38
C GLY A 203 -29.31 -1.39 4.41
N TYR A 204 -28.72 -0.39 3.76
CA TYR A 204 -27.59 -0.58 2.84
C TYR A 204 -26.40 -1.22 3.56
N ARG A 205 -25.76 -2.18 2.90
CA ARG A 205 -24.54 -2.85 3.38
C ARG A 205 -23.58 -3.05 2.22
N LEU A 206 -22.33 -2.66 2.43
CA LEU A 206 -21.26 -2.94 1.49
C LEU A 206 -20.81 -4.39 1.62
N GLU A 207 -21.34 -5.25 0.74
CA GLU A 207 -21.07 -6.69 0.70
C GLU A 207 -21.08 -7.24 -0.74
N GLY A 208 -20.70 -8.50 -0.89
CA GLY A 208 -20.69 -9.19 -2.19
C GLY A 208 -19.76 -8.54 -3.22
N ALA A 209 -20.18 -8.55 -4.49
CA ALA A 209 -19.37 -8.07 -5.61
C ALA A 209 -18.96 -6.61 -5.48
N ARG A 210 -19.80 -5.75 -4.90
CA ARG A 210 -19.46 -4.32 -4.69
C ARG A 210 -18.32 -4.18 -3.68
N TRP A 211 -18.33 -4.99 -2.63
CA TRP A 211 -17.25 -5.00 -1.64
C TRP A 211 -15.95 -5.53 -2.24
N GLU A 212 -16.00 -6.63 -2.99
CA GLU A 212 -14.84 -7.20 -3.69
C GLU A 212 -14.21 -6.18 -4.64
N LEU A 213 -15.03 -5.42 -5.39
CA LEU A 213 -14.57 -4.34 -6.26
C LEU A 213 -13.86 -3.22 -5.48
N LEU A 214 -14.41 -2.76 -4.36
CA LEU A 214 -13.75 -1.71 -3.57
C LEU A 214 -12.48 -2.19 -2.83
N GLN A 215 -12.26 -3.50 -2.74
CA GLN A 215 -11.01 -4.06 -2.23
C GLN A 215 -9.91 -4.14 -3.29
N SER A 216 -10.25 -4.21 -4.58
CA SER A 216 -9.30 -4.39 -5.70
C SER A 216 -8.61 -3.07 -6.10
N LEU A 217 -7.89 -2.44 -5.16
CA LEU A 217 -7.16 -1.21 -5.46
C LEU A 217 -5.95 -1.49 -6.37
N PRO A 218 -5.59 -0.57 -7.29
CA PRO A 218 -4.51 -0.79 -8.26
C PRO A 218 -3.14 -1.14 -7.65
N ASN A 219 -2.87 -0.64 -6.44
CA ASN A 219 -1.57 -0.75 -5.77
C ASN A 219 -1.51 -1.88 -4.71
N VAL A 220 -2.48 -2.79 -4.68
CA VAL A 220 -2.47 -3.92 -3.74
C VAL A 220 -1.46 -4.97 -4.21
N VAL A 221 -0.52 -5.30 -3.33
CA VAL A 221 0.46 -6.37 -3.54
C VAL A 221 0.01 -7.62 -2.80
N ASP A 222 0.13 -8.79 -3.43
CA ASP A 222 -0.13 -10.06 -2.75
C ASP A 222 0.90 -10.25 -1.61
N PRO A 223 0.45 -10.46 -0.36
CA PRO A 223 1.33 -10.81 0.76
C PRO A 223 2.35 -11.91 0.44
N ALA A 224 1.99 -12.91 -0.37
CA ALA A 224 2.89 -14.00 -0.76
C ALA A 224 4.10 -13.50 -1.56
N GLU A 225 3.93 -12.49 -2.42
CA GLU A 225 5.03 -11.90 -3.20
C GLU A 225 6.05 -11.16 -2.32
N LEU A 226 5.61 -10.61 -1.18
CA LEU A 226 6.48 -9.89 -0.23
C LEU A 226 7.46 -10.79 0.52
N LEU A 227 7.21 -12.10 0.56
CA LEU A 227 8.04 -13.08 1.27
C LEU A 227 9.27 -13.53 0.47
N GLY A 228 9.34 -13.18 -0.82
CA GLY A 228 10.35 -13.70 -1.76
C GLY A 228 10.23 -15.21 -2.00
N GLU A 229 10.93 -15.70 -3.01
CA GLU A 229 10.95 -17.13 -3.35
C GLU A 229 11.53 -18.00 -2.22
N ASP A 230 11.24 -19.30 -2.27
CA ASP A 230 11.83 -20.27 -1.36
C ASP A 230 13.36 -20.25 -1.42
N ALA A 231 13.97 -20.66 -0.31
CA ALA A 231 15.41 -20.61 -0.10
C ALA A 231 16.16 -21.63 -0.97
N GLU A 232 16.30 -21.35 -2.26
CA GLU A 232 17.11 -22.15 -3.19
C GLU A 232 18.60 -21.75 -3.15
N GLY A 233 19.49 -22.73 -3.35
CA GLY A 233 20.95 -22.56 -3.38
C GLY A 233 21.68 -23.21 -2.21
N GLU A 234 23.01 -23.10 -2.22
CA GLU A 234 23.92 -23.76 -1.27
C GLU A 234 23.56 -23.46 0.20
N PRO A 235 23.76 -24.45 1.10
CA PRO A 235 23.54 -24.22 2.53
C PRO A 235 24.47 -23.12 3.04
N VAL A 236 23.94 -22.19 3.81
CA VAL A 236 24.74 -21.11 4.44
C VAL A 236 25.41 -21.61 5.73
N VAL A 237 24.73 -22.51 6.44
CA VAL A 237 25.21 -23.15 7.67
C VAL A 237 24.96 -24.65 7.63
N VAL A 238 25.77 -25.40 8.36
CA VAL A 238 25.62 -26.84 8.58
C VAL A 238 25.30 -27.09 10.05
N GLU A 239 24.21 -27.81 10.32
CA GLU A 239 23.87 -28.25 11.67
C GLU A 239 24.76 -29.43 12.08
N ARG A 240 25.32 -29.38 13.29
CA ARG A 240 26.17 -30.46 13.82
C ARG A 240 25.41 -31.35 14.79
N GLY A 241 25.27 -30.89 16.03
CA GLY A 241 24.65 -31.63 17.13
C GLY A 241 24.06 -30.67 18.17
N GLU A 242 23.62 -31.22 19.29
CA GLU A 242 23.12 -30.41 20.41
C GLU A 242 24.18 -29.41 20.89
N ALA A 243 23.79 -28.14 21.03
CA ALA A 243 24.66 -27.09 21.54
C ALA A 243 24.80 -27.25 23.05
N MET A 244 26.01 -27.54 23.51
CA MET A 244 26.34 -27.65 24.93
C MET A 244 26.76 -26.30 25.52
N LYS A 245 26.73 -26.21 26.86
CA LYS A 245 27.27 -25.04 27.56
C LYS A 245 28.80 -25.00 27.39
N GLY A 246 29.32 -23.85 26.97
CA GLY A 246 30.77 -23.62 26.84
C GLY A 246 31.44 -23.32 28.18
N ASP A 247 32.77 -23.46 28.21
CA ASP A 247 33.64 -23.19 29.35
C ASP A 247 34.64 -22.03 29.10
N ASP A 248 34.73 -21.54 27.87
CA ASP A 248 35.56 -20.40 27.51
C ASP A 248 34.90 -19.07 27.93
N SER A 249 35.53 -18.36 28.87
CA SER A 249 35.06 -17.05 29.34
C SER A 249 35.15 -15.94 28.28
N THR A 250 35.81 -16.19 27.15
CA THR A 250 35.95 -15.23 26.03
C THR A 250 34.98 -15.51 24.88
N GLU A 251 34.19 -16.60 24.95
CA GLU A 251 33.23 -16.91 23.89
C GLU A 251 32.02 -15.97 23.90
N VAL A 252 31.49 -15.68 22.73
CA VAL A 252 30.20 -15.02 22.53
C VAL A 252 29.34 -15.92 21.66
N VAL A 253 28.20 -16.35 22.20
CA VAL A 253 27.24 -17.14 21.41
C VAL A 253 26.44 -16.22 20.50
N VAL A 254 26.48 -16.47 19.19
CA VAL A 254 25.60 -15.87 18.19
C VAL A 254 24.42 -16.82 18.00
N ALA A 255 23.31 -16.51 18.65
CA ALA A 255 22.09 -17.32 18.63
C ALA A 255 21.16 -16.85 17.51
N VAL A 256 20.90 -17.72 16.54
CA VAL A 256 20.02 -17.43 15.41
C VAL A 256 18.66 -18.09 15.57
N GLY A 257 17.62 -17.45 15.03
CA GLY A 257 16.26 -17.98 15.05
C GLY A 257 16.05 -19.25 14.20
N PRO A 258 14.88 -19.90 14.35
CA PRO A 258 14.62 -21.22 13.77
C PRO A 258 14.75 -21.28 12.24
N ALA A 259 14.35 -20.21 11.55
CA ALA A 259 14.38 -20.12 10.08
C ALA A 259 15.62 -19.41 9.52
N PHE A 260 16.51 -18.89 10.39
CA PHE A 260 17.64 -18.09 9.95
C PHE A 260 18.62 -18.92 9.13
N ALA A 261 18.94 -18.47 7.92
CA ALA A 261 19.89 -19.11 7.02
C ALA A 261 19.43 -20.51 6.56
N SER A 262 18.12 -20.80 6.73
CA SER A 262 17.42 -21.97 6.20
C SER A 262 16.26 -21.48 5.33
N ALA A 263 15.02 -21.50 5.83
CA ALA A 263 13.82 -21.08 5.11
C ALA A 263 13.79 -19.57 4.81
N ILE A 264 14.53 -18.76 5.56
CA ILE A 264 14.74 -17.33 5.29
C ILE A 264 16.24 -17.08 5.17
N ARG A 265 16.65 -16.42 4.08
CA ARG A 265 18.07 -16.17 3.75
C ARG A 265 18.45 -14.69 3.66
N LYS A 266 17.48 -13.79 3.82
CA LYS A 266 17.69 -12.35 3.78
C LYS A 266 16.92 -11.65 4.89
N THR A 267 17.49 -10.57 5.41
CA THR A 267 16.84 -9.66 6.37
C THR A 267 15.72 -8.87 5.68
N ILE A 268 14.95 -8.10 6.47
CA ILE A 268 13.85 -7.27 5.95
C ILE A 268 14.31 -6.17 4.97
N ASN A 269 15.58 -5.80 4.98
CA ASN A 269 16.21 -4.87 4.04
C ASN A 269 17.17 -5.56 3.07
N ASP A 270 16.94 -6.85 2.81
CA ASP A 270 17.56 -7.62 1.73
C ASP A 270 19.06 -7.94 1.91
N LEU A 271 19.62 -7.78 3.11
CA LEU A 271 20.98 -8.25 3.43
C LEU A 271 21.00 -9.78 3.54
N SER A 272 21.99 -10.43 2.93
CA SER A 272 22.12 -11.88 3.03
C SER A 272 22.47 -12.30 4.46
N HIS A 273 21.83 -13.37 4.94
CA HIS A 273 22.13 -13.91 6.27
C HIS A 273 23.57 -14.39 6.42
N LYS A 274 24.17 -14.86 5.32
CA LYS A 274 25.60 -15.21 5.29
C LYS A 274 26.45 -13.99 5.64
N ALA A 275 26.28 -12.89 4.93
CA ALA A 275 27.05 -11.67 5.16
C ALA A 275 26.78 -11.06 6.55
N VAL A 276 25.52 -11.12 7.02
CA VAL A 276 25.16 -10.68 8.38
C VAL A 276 25.87 -11.52 9.44
N LEU A 277 25.81 -12.86 9.33
CA LEU A 277 26.44 -13.77 10.28
C LEU A 277 27.97 -13.63 10.27
N GLU A 278 28.59 -13.52 9.09
CA GLU A 278 30.02 -13.23 8.94
C GLU A 278 30.38 -11.90 9.60
N SER A 279 29.60 -10.83 9.37
CA SER A 279 29.84 -9.51 9.96
C SER A 279 29.77 -9.54 11.49
N ILE A 280 28.78 -10.24 12.07
CA ILE A 280 28.66 -10.40 13.53
C ILE A 280 29.88 -11.14 14.07
N CYS A 281 30.22 -12.30 13.48
CA CYS A 281 31.35 -13.12 13.92
C CYS A 281 32.68 -12.36 13.83
N ASP A 282 32.88 -11.61 12.75
CA ASP A 282 34.05 -10.74 12.61
C ASP A 282 34.06 -9.62 13.64
N GLY A 283 32.90 -9.03 13.93
CA GLY A 283 32.76 -8.05 15.01
C GLY A 283 33.18 -8.62 16.36
N VAL A 284 32.75 -9.84 16.69
CA VAL A 284 33.15 -10.53 17.91
C VAL A 284 34.68 -10.71 17.96
N ARG A 285 35.30 -11.15 16.86
CA ARG A 285 36.75 -11.32 16.75
C ARG A 285 37.51 -9.99 16.87
N ASP A 286 37.02 -8.94 16.22
CA ASP A 286 37.59 -7.58 16.32
C ASP A 286 37.56 -7.06 17.76
N GLY A 287 36.53 -7.43 18.52
CA GLY A 287 36.40 -7.11 19.95
C GLY A 287 37.24 -8.01 20.87
N GLY A 288 37.97 -8.99 20.34
CA GLY A 288 38.83 -9.92 21.09
C GLY A 288 38.11 -11.14 21.67
N GLY A 289 36.85 -11.38 21.31
CA GLY A 289 36.08 -12.56 21.71
C GLY A 289 36.14 -13.69 20.69
N VAL A 290 35.59 -14.84 21.06
CA VAL A 290 35.49 -16.03 20.19
C VAL A 290 34.03 -16.28 19.79
N PRO A 291 33.63 -16.12 18.51
CA PRO A 291 32.24 -16.34 18.12
C PRO A 291 31.92 -17.84 18.05
N ARG A 292 30.78 -18.22 18.62
CA ARG A 292 30.20 -19.56 18.51
C ARG A 292 28.75 -19.46 18.04
N VAL A 293 28.32 -20.22 17.03
CA VAL A 293 27.01 -20.02 16.40
C VAL A 293 26.06 -21.14 16.78
N VAL A 294 24.86 -20.79 17.25
CA VAL A 294 23.84 -21.78 17.63
C VAL A 294 22.49 -21.43 17.00
N ARG A 295 21.69 -22.44 16.66
CA ARG A 295 20.28 -22.25 16.26
C ARG A 295 19.38 -22.56 17.43
N VAL A 296 18.57 -21.58 17.83
CA VAL A 296 17.49 -21.78 18.80
C VAL A 296 16.23 -22.17 18.04
N ARG A 297 15.70 -23.37 18.31
CA ARG A 297 14.56 -23.94 17.58
C ARG A 297 13.23 -23.85 18.34
N ARG A 298 13.27 -23.71 19.67
CA ARG A 298 12.07 -23.78 20.52
C ARG A 298 11.17 -22.55 20.49
N VAL A 299 11.65 -21.43 19.94
CA VAL A 299 10.98 -20.12 20.00
C VAL A 299 11.49 -19.23 18.87
N ALA A 300 10.66 -18.30 18.42
CA ALA A 300 11.01 -17.31 17.39
C ALA A 300 11.22 -15.89 17.96
N ASP A 301 10.91 -15.66 19.23
CA ASP A 301 11.12 -14.38 19.92
C ASP A 301 12.62 -14.12 20.16
N VAL A 302 13.11 -12.96 19.69
CA VAL A 302 14.54 -12.60 19.72
C VAL A 302 15.12 -12.54 21.12
N ALA A 303 14.33 -12.12 22.13
CA ALA A 303 14.81 -11.97 23.49
C ALA A 303 15.07 -13.35 24.10
N PHE A 304 14.15 -14.30 23.89
CA PHE A 304 14.35 -15.69 24.31
C PHE A 304 15.45 -16.40 23.50
N ILE A 305 15.59 -16.11 22.20
CA ILE A 305 16.71 -16.62 21.39
C ILE A 305 18.05 -16.15 21.98
N ALA A 306 18.18 -14.85 22.28
CA ALA A 306 19.39 -14.27 22.86
C ALA A 306 19.68 -14.83 24.26
N HIS A 307 18.66 -14.93 25.11
CA HIS A 307 18.78 -15.46 26.46
C HIS A 307 19.20 -16.95 26.47
N ASP A 308 18.65 -17.77 25.57
CA ASP A 308 19.09 -19.16 25.40
C ASP A 308 20.56 -19.25 25.00
N GLY A 309 20.97 -18.44 24.02
CA GLY A 309 22.37 -18.31 23.64
C GLY A 309 23.25 -17.93 24.83
N ALA A 310 22.81 -16.96 25.64
CA ALA A 310 23.57 -16.46 26.78
C ALA A 310 23.76 -17.55 27.84
N ARG A 311 22.74 -18.40 28.08
CA ARG A 311 22.83 -19.54 29.01
C ARG A 311 23.77 -20.65 28.53
N LEU A 312 23.93 -20.79 27.20
CA LEU A 312 24.89 -21.71 26.59
C LEU A 312 26.30 -21.13 26.57
N SER A 313 26.45 -19.80 26.60
CA SER A 313 27.73 -19.10 26.52
C SER A 313 28.58 -19.29 27.77
N GLY A 314 29.86 -19.61 27.59
CA GLY A 314 30.88 -19.67 28.64
C GLY A 314 31.15 -18.32 29.31
N SER A 315 31.04 -17.22 28.57
CA SER A 315 31.08 -15.85 29.14
C SER A 315 29.74 -15.42 29.75
N GLY A 316 28.66 -16.15 29.46
CA GLY A 316 27.30 -15.74 29.79
C GLY A 316 26.72 -14.65 28.88
N ILE A 317 27.41 -14.26 27.80
CA ILE A 317 26.95 -13.25 26.83
C ILE A 317 26.59 -13.89 25.50
N ALA A 318 25.49 -13.41 24.90
CA ALA A 318 25.10 -13.79 23.55
C ALA A 318 24.51 -12.63 22.76
N LEU A 319 24.63 -12.72 21.44
CA LEU A 319 23.89 -11.92 20.48
C LEU A 319 22.83 -12.81 19.83
N GLY A 320 21.56 -12.54 20.12
CA GLY A 320 20.41 -13.19 19.47
C GLY A 320 19.96 -12.41 18.24
N ILE A 321 19.58 -13.12 17.17
CA ILE A 321 19.08 -12.50 15.92
C ILE A 321 17.95 -13.31 15.29
N GLN A 322 16.89 -12.60 14.88
CA GLN A 322 15.80 -13.11 14.05
C GLN A 322 16.16 -13.03 12.56
N SER A 323 15.50 -13.85 11.74
CA SER A 323 15.64 -13.82 10.28
C SER A 323 15.37 -12.44 9.68
N LYS A 324 14.38 -11.71 10.18
CA LYS A 324 14.11 -10.33 9.71
C LYS A 324 15.17 -9.29 10.09
N GLY A 325 16.22 -9.67 10.83
CA GLY A 325 17.35 -8.83 11.20
C GLY A 325 17.25 -8.12 12.56
N THR A 326 16.17 -8.32 13.31
CA THR A 326 16.07 -7.79 14.69
C THR A 326 17.04 -8.55 15.58
N ALA A 327 17.82 -7.83 16.39
CA ALA A 327 18.87 -8.43 17.22
C ALA A 327 18.84 -7.90 18.67
N VAL A 328 19.42 -8.67 19.58
CA VAL A 328 19.54 -8.35 21.01
C VAL A 328 20.89 -8.85 21.52
N ILE A 329 21.59 -8.05 22.33
CA ILE A 329 22.70 -8.54 23.15
C ILE A 329 22.16 -8.82 24.55
N HIS A 330 22.36 -10.05 25.03
CA HIS A 330 21.80 -10.55 26.29
C HIS A 330 22.89 -11.11 27.20
N ARG A 331 22.59 -11.17 28.50
CA ARG A 331 23.39 -11.81 29.54
C ARG A 331 22.58 -12.87 30.30
N ALA A 332 23.22 -13.97 30.71
CA ALA A 332 22.54 -15.17 31.22
C ALA A 332 21.81 -15.00 32.57
N ASP A 333 22.14 -13.96 33.34
CA ASP A 333 21.59 -13.65 34.66
C ASP A 333 20.48 -12.59 34.63
N LEU A 334 20.16 -12.04 33.45
CA LEU A 334 19.05 -11.10 33.26
C LEU A 334 17.74 -11.86 33.04
N GLU A 335 16.62 -11.21 33.37
CA GLU A 335 15.30 -11.74 33.01
C GLU A 335 15.15 -11.83 31.48
N PRO A 336 14.35 -12.77 30.95
CA PRO A 336 14.33 -13.04 29.50
C PRO A 336 13.91 -11.88 28.60
N LEU A 337 13.25 -10.85 29.12
CA LEU A 337 12.83 -9.65 28.37
C LEU A 337 13.68 -8.41 28.68
N ASP A 338 14.64 -8.53 29.60
CA ASP A 338 15.70 -7.54 29.76
C ASP A 338 16.77 -7.75 28.66
N ASN A 339 17.70 -6.82 28.55
CA ASN A 339 18.82 -6.93 27.62
C ASN A 339 19.94 -5.96 28.01
N LEU A 340 21.11 -6.15 27.41
CA LEU A 340 22.18 -5.17 27.45
C LEU A 340 21.99 -4.12 26.36
N GLU A 341 21.64 -4.56 25.15
CA GLU A 341 21.29 -3.70 24.02
C GLU A 341 20.19 -4.34 23.16
N LEU A 342 19.26 -3.51 22.66
CA LEU A 342 18.16 -3.91 21.79
C LEU A 342 18.25 -3.21 20.44
N PHE A 343 18.17 -4.01 19.37
CA PHE A 343 18.21 -3.55 18.00
C PHE A 343 16.87 -3.82 17.30
N GLY A 344 15.89 -2.94 17.56
CA GLY A 344 14.50 -3.06 17.08
C GLY A 344 14.20 -2.51 15.67
N MET A 345 15.10 -1.73 15.06
CA MET A 345 14.90 -1.05 13.78
C MET A 345 15.65 -1.76 12.63
N SER A 346 15.37 -3.06 12.45
CA SER A 346 16.07 -3.89 11.48
C SER A 346 16.07 -3.42 10.01
N PRO A 347 15.06 -2.66 9.52
CA PRO A 347 15.15 -2.06 8.19
C PRO A 347 16.34 -1.11 7.98
N LEU A 348 16.90 -0.55 9.06
CA LEU A 348 17.96 0.45 9.00
C LEU A 348 19.36 -0.11 9.27
N TYR A 349 19.48 -1.39 9.63
CA TYR A 349 20.79 -1.97 9.95
C TYR A 349 21.58 -2.33 8.71
N THR A 350 22.87 -1.99 8.76
CA THR A 350 23.86 -2.31 7.74
C THR A 350 24.77 -3.44 8.22
N LEU A 351 25.61 -3.99 7.34
CA LEU A 351 26.64 -4.95 7.74
C LEU A 351 27.59 -4.36 8.82
N GLU A 352 27.92 -3.07 8.73
CA GLU A 352 28.72 -2.41 9.76
C GLU A 352 27.97 -2.27 11.09
N SER A 353 26.65 -2.07 11.04
CA SER A 353 25.81 -2.12 12.26
C SER A 353 25.94 -3.49 12.93
N TYR A 354 25.79 -4.58 12.18
CA TYR A 354 25.93 -5.93 12.72
C TYR A 354 27.35 -6.25 13.21
N ARG A 355 28.39 -5.75 12.52
CA ARG A 355 29.79 -5.86 12.99
C ARG A 355 30.00 -5.11 14.30
N ALA A 356 29.42 -3.91 14.45
CA ALA A 356 29.46 -3.15 15.69
C ALA A 356 28.74 -3.88 16.84
N MET A 357 27.59 -4.51 16.58
CA MET A 357 26.89 -5.34 17.58
C MET A 357 27.77 -6.49 18.07
N GLY A 358 28.48 -7.17 17.14
CA GLY A 358 29.45 -8.21 17.49
C GLY A 358 30.59 -7.69 18.38
N ARG A 359 31.17 -6.53 18.04
CA ARG A 359 32.23 -5.89 18.86
C ARG A 359 31.75 -5.59 20.27
N ASN A 360 30.54 -5.05 20.41
CA ASN A 360 29.98 -4.75 21.73
C ASN A 360 29.70 -6.02 22.54
N ALA A 361 29.17 -7.06 21.91
CA ALA A 361 28.95 -8.35 22.58
C ALA A 361 30.26 -8.94 23.13
N ALA A 362 31.36 -8.88 22.37
CA ALA A 362 32.68 -9.27 22.86
C ALA A 362 33.19 -8.37 23.99
N GLY A 363 33.01 -7.06 23.89
CA GLY A 363 33.36 -6.13 24.96
C GLY A 363 32.62 -6.44 26.26
N TYR A 364 31.33 -6.78 26.20
CA TYR A 364 30.58 -7.24 27.37
C TYR A 364 31.10 -8.56 27.94
N ALA A 365 31.44 -9.54 27.09
CA ALA A 365 32.00 -10.83 27.52
C ALA A 365 33.34 -10.66 28.26
N LEU A 366 34.15 -9.69 27.81
CA LEU A 366 35.46 -9.37 28.39
C LEU A 366 35.40 -8.36 29.55
N GLY A 367 34.20 -7.93 29.98
CA GLY A 367 34.02 -6.95 31.05
C GLY A 367 34.55 -5.54 30.71
N GLN A 368 34.67 -5.22 29.42
CA GLN A 368 35.12 -3.93 28.93
C GLN A 368 33.98 -2.91 28.93
N ARG A 369 34.34 -1.62 28.95
CA ARG A 369 33.37 -0.53 28.76
C ARG A 369 33.14 -0.33 27.27
N VAL A 370 31.93 -0.59 26.82
CA VAL A 370 31.50 -0.35 25.43
C VAL A 370 30.53 0.84 25.37
N GLY A 371 30.61 1.62 24.30
CA GLY A 371 29.58 2.60 23.96
C GLY A 371 28.47 1.88 23.18
N PRO A 372 27.17 2.13 23.47
CA PRO A 372 26.08 1.50 22.74
C PRO A 372 26.18 1.73 21.23
N VAL A 373 25.77 0.75 20.43
CA VAL A 373 25.79 0.90 18.98
C VAL A 373 24.79 2.00 18.56
N PRO A 374 25.21 3.01 17.77
CA PRO A 374 24.30 4.06 17.31
C PRO A 374 23.08 3.49 16.60
N THR A 375 21.89 3.90 17.02
CA THR A 375 20.62 3.46 16.43
C THR A 375 19.99 4.59 15.62
N ALA A 376 19.71 4.33 14.35
CA ALA A 376 18.88 5.21 13.53
C ALA A 376 17.39 4.92 13.78
N LEU A 377 16.54 5.93 13.61
CA LEU A 377 15.10 5.83 13.81
C LEU A 377 14.35 6.38 12.59
N ASP A 378 13.44 5.58 12.04
CA ASP A 378 12.44 6.00 11.06
C ASP A 378 11.05 5.77 11.65
N ASN A 379 10.36 6.86 11.99
CA ASN A 379 9.02 6.82 12.60
C ASN A 379 7.94 6.26 11.66
N PHE A 380 8.22 6.15 10.36
CA PHE A 380 7.32 5.58 9.36
C PHE A 380 7.70 4.14 8.96
N ALA A 381 8.81 3.59 9.47
CA ALA A 381 9.24 2.23 9.13
C ALA A 381 8.13 1.19 9.37
N ARG A 382 7.37 1.35 10.46
CA ARG A 382 6.22 0.48 10.75
C ARG A 382 5.14 0.59 9.67
N ALA A 383 4.72 1.81 9.32
CA ALA A 383 3.69 2.00 8.29
C ALA A 383 4.12 1.39 6.94
N LYS A 384 5.39 1.54 6.58
CA LYS A 384 5.95 1.02 5.33
C LYS A 384 6.09 -0.51 5.31
N LEU A 385 6.47 -1.12 6.44
CA LEU A 385 7.00 -2.48 6.46
C LEU A 385 6.30 -3.44 7.43
N ILE A 386 5.21 -3.04 8.08
CA ILE A 386 4.54 -3.90 9.07
C ILE A 386 4.06 -5.21 8.45
N VAL A 387 3.53 -5.18 7.22
CA VAL A 387 3.08 -6.39 6.51
C VAL A 387 4.26 -7.33 6.27
N ARG A 388 5.34 -6.84 5.63
CA ARG A 388 6.58 -7.60 5.40
C ARG A 388 7.16 -8.16 6.71
N THR A 389 7.17 -7.35 7.77
CA THR A 389 7.64 -7.74 9.12
C THR A 389 6.83 -8.90 9.69
N THR A 390 5.50 -8.80 9.63
CA THR A 390 4.57 -9.81 10.14
C THR A 390 4.71 -11.12 9.38
N LEU A 391 4.77 -11.05 8.05
CA LEU A 391 4.92 -12.24 7.20
C LEU A 391 6.25 -12.96 7.44
N LEU A 392 7.36 -12.22 7.49
CA LEU A 392 8.68 -12.81 7.79
C LEU A 392 8.70 -13.47 9.17
N HIS A 393 8.09 -12.85 10.18
CA HIS A 393 8.03 -13.43 11.51
C HIS A 393 7.08 -14.64 11.59
N ALA A 394 5.98 -14.65 10.84
CA ALA A 394 5.09 -15.80 10.72
C ALA A 394 5.82 -16.99 10.10
N ARG A 395 6.58 -16.78 9.01
CA ARG A 395 7.42 -17.83 8.38
C ARG A 395 8.51 -18.34 9.33
N GLU A 396 9.13 -17.46 10.12
CA GLU A 396 10.09 -17.88 11.15
C GLU A 396 9.44 -18.71 12.27
N THR A 397 8.22 -18.35 12.66
CA THR A 397 7.44 -19.07 13.67
C THR A 397 7.02 -20.46 13.20
N GLN A 398 6.75 -20.65 11.91
CA GLN A 398 6.44 -21.98 11.35
C GLN A 398 7.61 -22.97 11.47
N ALA A 399 8.85 -22.49 11.59
CA ALA A 399 10.03 -23.32 11.80
C ALA A 399 10.27 -23.67 13.29
N VAL A 400 9.45 -23.17 14.22
CA VAL A 400 9.56 -23.47 15.65
C VAL A 400 9.26 -24.93 15.94
N GLN A 401 10.11 -25.56 16.74
CA GLN A 401 9.95 -26.92 17.27
C GLN A 401 9.88 -26.83 18.81
N PRO A 402 8.68 -26.79 19.41
CA PRO A 402 8.52 -26.62 20.84
C PRO A 402 9.30 -27.68 21.65
N GLY A 403 10.06 -27.23 22.66
CA GLY A 403 10.87 -28.11 23.51
C GLY A 403 12.15 -28.65 22.86
N ALA A 404 12.44 -28.33 21.59
CA ALA A 404 13.67 -28.76 20.94
C ALA A 404 14.90 -28.04 21.53
N VAL A 405 15.97 -28.81 21.73
CA VAL A 405 17.28 -28.27 22.14
C VAL A 405 17.90 -27.41 21.04
N ALA A 406 18.71 -26.44 21.44
CA ALA A 406 19.52 -25.67 20.49
C ALA A 406 20.56 -26.58 19.81
N VAL A 407 20.94 -26.24 18.58
CA VAL A 407 21.96 -27.00 17.82
C VAL A 407 23.13 -26.11 17.42
N GLU A 408 24.31 -26.70 17.41
CA GLU A 408 25.54 -26.03 16.99
C GLU A 408 25.55 -25.86 15.46
N LEU A 409 25.96 -24.68 15.01
CA LEU A 409 26.05 -24.32 13.60
C LEU A 409 27.49 -24.02 13.20
N GLU A 410 27.88 -24.51 12.02
CA GLU A 410 29.10 -24.07 11.34
C GLU A 410 28.75 -23.35 10.04
N LEU A 411 29.47 -22.28 9.71
CA LEU A 411 29.38 -21.65 8.40
C LEU A 411 29.80 -22.66 7.31
N ALA A 412 28.98 -22.80 6.27
CA ALA A 412 29.32 -23.69 5.17
C ALA A 412 30.53 -23.14 4.40
N VAL A 413 31.51 -24.00 4.15
CA VAL A 413 32.67 -23.68 3.31
C VAL A 413 32.26 -23.89 1.84
N PRO A 414 32.46 -22.92 0.93
CA PRO A 414 32.14 -23.12 -0.47
C PRO A 414 32.98 -24.28 -1.03
N VAL A 415 32.35 -25.19 -1.75
CA VAL A 415 33.06 -26.24 -2.49
C VAL A 415 33.71 -25.55 -3.68
N SER A 416 35.02 -25.30 -3.61
CA SER A 416 35.79 -24.83 -4.76
C SER A 416 35.63 -25.85 -5.89
N SER A 417 34.97 -25.46 -6.98
CA SER A 417 34.95 -26.22 -8.23
C SER A 417 36.39 -26.36 -8.72
N ILE A 418 36.87 -27.61 -8.76
CA ILE A 418 38.19 -27.99 -9.28
C ILE A 418 38.23 -27.84 -10.79
#